data_AF-M6W0T3-F1
#
_entry.id   AF-M6W0T3-F1
#
_cell.length_a   1.000
_cell.length_b   1.000
_cell.length_c   1.000
_cell.angle_alpha   90.00
_cell.angle_beta   90.00
_cell.angle_gamma   90.00
#
_symmetry.space_group_name_H-M   'P 1'
#
loop_
_entity.id
_entity.type
_entity.pdbx_description
1 polymer ?
#
loop_
_entity_poly.entity_id
_entity_poly.type
_entity_poly.pdbx_seq_one_letter_code
_entity_poly.pdbx_strand_id
1 'polypeptide(L)' 'MVYQKISNLLYDFVADLRAGTPTSKLVEIYTDKIIQLFRETSDQKPS' A
#
# COMPACT_ATOMS: atom_id res chain seq x y z
N MET A 1 -3.48 -6.89 12.11
CA MET A 1 -2.21 -6.38 11.52
C MET A 1 -2.39 -5.85 10.10
N VAL A 2 -3.04 -6.58 9.20
CA VAL A 2 -3.26 -6.19 7.78
C VAL A 2 -4.02 -4.87 7.64
N TYR A 3 -5.11 -4.69 8.39
CA TYR A 3 -5.92 -3.45 8.36
C TYR A 3 -5.11 -2.20 8.71
N GLN A 4 -4.18 -2.29 9.68
CA GLN A 4 -3.29 -1.18 10.04
C GLN A 4 -2.33 -0.86 8.88
N LYS A 5 -1.74 -1.90 8.26
CA LYS A 5 -0.83 -1.73 7.11
C LYS A 5 -1.56 -1.10 5.91
N ILE A 6 -2.79 -1.52 5.61
CA ILE A 6 -3.62 -0.89 4.57
C ILE A 6 -3.92 0.58 4.92
N SER A 7 -4.30 0.87 6.18
CA SER A 7 -4.57 2.23 6.59
C SER A 7 -3.34 3.14 6.43
N ASN A 8 -2.14 2.66 6.77
CA ASN A 8 -0.91 3.41 6.58
C ASN A 8 -0.64 3.68 5.09
N LEU A 9 -0.83 2.68 4.22
CA LEU A 9 -0.67 2.86 2.77
C LEU A 9 -1.61 3.93 2.20
N LEU A 10 -2.85 4.04 2.73
CA LEU A 10 -3.78 5.09 2.32
C LEU A 10 -3.34 6.48 2.77
N TYR A 11 -2.77 6.61 3.98
CA TYR A 11 -2.21 7.88 4.45
C TYR A 11 -1.03 8.33 3.59
N ASP A 12 -0.12 7.41 3.27
CA ASP A 12 1.03 7.69 2.41
C ASP A 12 0.57 8.10 1.00
N PHE A 13 -0.43 7.39 0.44
CA PHE A 13 -1.00 7.73 -0.87
C PHE A 13 -1.55 9.15 -0.91
N VAL A 14 -2.31 9.54 0.12
CA VAL A 14 -2.86 10.90 0.21
C VAL A 14 -1.76 11.94 0.40
N ALA A 15 -0.70 11.63 1.16
CA ALA A 15 0.43 12.53 1.34
C ALA A 15 1.18 12.76 0.01
N ASP A 16 1.48 11.69 -0.73
CA ASP A 16 2.18 11.79 -2.02
C ASP A 16 1.34 12.49 -3.09
N LEU A 17 0.02 12.27 -3.07
CA LEU A 17 -0.92 12.99 -3.94
C LEU A 17 -0.92 14.49 -3.64
N ARG A 18 -0.95 14.88 -2.37
CA ARG A 18 -0.87 16.30 -1.95
C ARG A 18 0.48 16.93 -2.27
N ALA A 19 1.55 16.14 -2.29
CA ALA A 19 2.88 16.58 -2.70
C ALA A 19 3.01 16.80 -4.22
N GLY A 20 1.96 16.50 -5.01
CA GLY A 20 1.96 16.70 -6.46
C GLY A 20 2.58 15.55 -7.24
N THR A 21 2.71 14.36 -6.63
CA THR A 21 3.16 13.17 -7.37
C THR A 21 2.16 12.85 -8.48
N PRO A 22 2.62 12.63 -9.73
CA PRO A 22 1.72 12.27 -10.82
C PRO A 22 0.88 11.04 -10.49
N THR A 23 -0.43 11.11 -10.74
CA THR A 23 -1.36 10.01 -10.44
C THR A 23 -0.93 8.69 -11.07
N SER A 24 -0.33 8.71 -12.27
CA SER A 24 0.20 7.50 -12.92
C SER A 24 1.29 6.81 -12.10
N LYS A 25 2.21 7.59 -11.50
CA LYS A 25 3.24 7.06 -10.59
C LYS A 25 2.66 6.55 -9.29
N LEU A 26 1.63 7.22 -8.76
CA LEU A 26 0.94 6.76 -7.56
C LEU A 26 0.26 5.40 -7.80
N VAL A 27 -0.40 5.23 -8.95
CA VAL A 27 -1.04 3.96 -9.29
C VAL A 27 0.00 2.83 -9.35
N GLU A 28 1.14 3.06 -9.99
CA GLU A 28 2.24 2.08 -10.06
C GLU A 28 2.76 1.71 -8.66
N ILE A 29 3.20 2.71 -7.89
CA ILE A 29 3.82 2.51 -6.56
C ILE A 29 2.87 1.80 -5.59
N TYR A 30 1.63 2.26 -5.50
CA TYR A 30 0.70 1.76 -4.48
C TYR A 30 0.05 0.44 -4.87
N THR A 31 -0.08 0.12 -6.16
CA THR A 31 -0.51 -1.22 -6.61
C THR A 31 0.51 -2.27 -6.19
N ASP A 32 1.80 -2.03 -6.41
CA ASP A 32 2.87 -2.95 -6.02
C ASP A 32 2.92 -3.16 -4.50
N LYS A 33 2.84 -2.06 -3.72
CA LYS A 33 2.81 -2.12 -2.25
C LYS A 33 1.62 -2.93 -1.72
N ILE A 34 0.44 -2.79 -2.32
CA ILE A 34 -0.76 -3.55 -1.93
C ILE A 34 -0.61 -5.03 -2.26
N ILE A 35 -0.12 -5.37 -3.47
CA ILE A 35 0.12 -6.77 -3.86
C ILE A 35 1.13 -7.42 -2.91
N GLN A 36 2.24 -6.73 -2.61
CA GLN A 36 3.25 -7.23 -1.68
C GLN A 36 2.66 -7.47 -0.29
N LEU A 37 1.85 -6.53 0.21
CA LEU A 37 1.18 -6.68 1.51
C LEU A 37 0.32 -7.95 1.58
N PHE A 38 -0.45 -8.23 0.53
CA PHE A 38 -1.27 -9.44 0.48
C PHE A 38 -0.44 -10.72 0.36
N ARG A 39 0.69 -10.69 -0.38
CA ARG A 39 1.63 -11.82 -0.42
C ARG A 39 2.21 -12.12 0.95
N GLU A 40 2.77 -11.11 1.63
CA GLU A 40 3.31 -11.24 2.99
C GLU A 40 2.27 -11.78 3.98
N THR A 41 1.02 -11.33 3.84
CA THR A 41 -0.10 -11.78 4.70
C THR A 41 -0.51 -13.22 4.38
N SER A 42 -0.48 -13.62 3.11
CA SER A 42 -0.80 -14.99 2.69
C SER A 42 0.29 -15.99 3.07
N ASP A 43 1.56 -15.57 3.04
CA ASP A 43 2.71 -16.38 3.44
C ASP A 43 2.78 -16.55 4.97
N GLN A 44 2.13 -15.67 5.74
CA GLN A 44 1.82 -15.87 7.16
C GLN A 44 0.70 -16.91 7.34
N LYS A 45 1.04 -18.20 7.17
CA LYS A 45 0.18 -19.32 7.55
C LYS A 45 -0.25 -19.17 9.02
N PRO A 46 -1.52 -19.43 9.39
CA PRO A 46 -1.90 -19.44 10.80
C PRO A 46 -1.16 -20.57 11.50
N SER A 47 -0.34 -20.22 12.48
CA SER A 47 0.27 -21.13 13.46
C SER A 47 -0.77 -21.67 14.43
#